data_AF-A0A099KHP4-F1
#
_entry.id   AF-A0A099KHP4-F1
#
_cell.length_a   1.000
_cell.length_b   1.000
_cell.length_c   1.000
_cell.angle_alpha   90.00
_cell.angle_beta   90.00
_cell.angle_gamma   90.00
#
_symmetry.space_group_name_H-M   'P 1'
#
loop_
_entity.id
_entity.type
_entity.pdbx_description
1 polymer ?
#
loop_
_entity_poly.entity_id
_entity_poly.type
_entity_poly.pdbx_seq_one_letter_code
_entity_poly.pdbx_strand_id
1 'polypeptide(L)'
;MEVEKNVQIKLCIGLVGICVLSIVGDECDGVHNDLLQIGAENWHDNLPEHDKPIEGIYSFSCNVHYSDDDITYEIIESMGES
;
A
#
# COMPACT_ATOMS: atom_id res chain seq x y z
N MET A 1 -1.00 -8.00 -19.35
CA MET A 1 0.25 -8.80 -19.07
C MET A 1 0.41 -8.84 -17.57
N GLU A 2 0.46 -10.02 -16.97
CA GLU A 2 0.57 -10.13 -15.50
C GLU A 2 2.01 -9.87 -15.05
N VAL A 3 2.17 -8.89 -14.16
CA VAL A 3 3.46 -8.53 -13.58
C VAL A 3 3.34 -8.61 -12.06
N GLU A 4 4.27 -9.32 -11.43
CA GLU A 4 4.41 -9.36 -9.97
C GLU A 4 5.62 -8.52 -9.57
N LYS A 5 5.45 -7.65 -8.57
CA LYS A 5 6.52 -6.82 -8.02
C LYS A 5 6.46 -6.80 -6.50
N ASN A 6 7.63 -6.87 -5.87
CA ASN A 6 7.76 -6.60 -4.46
C ASN A 6 7.81 -5.09 -4.22
N VAL A 7 6.88 -4.59 -3.41
CA VAL A 7 6.74 -3.17 -3.10
C VAL A 7 6.73 -2.97 -1.60
N GLN A 8 7.55 -2.04 -1.13
CA GLN A 8 7.54 -1.57 0.25
C GLN A 8 6.83 -0.22 0.33
N ILE A 9 5.82 -0.14 1.19
CA ILE A 9 4.99 1.06 1.35
C ILE A 9 5.14 1.57 2.78
N LYS A 10 5.37 2.87 2.92
CA LYS A 10 5.42 3.56 4.20
C LYS A 10 4.29 4.58 4.30
N LEU A 11 3.48 4.47 5.35
CA LEU A 11 2.30 5.29 5.58
C LEU A 11 2.40 6.01 6.93
N CYS A 12 1.66 7.11 7.03
CA CYS A 12 1.34 7.81 8.27
C CYS A 12 -0.18 7.84 8.43
N ILE A 13 -0.69 7.25 9.52
CA ILE A 13 -2.09 7.29 9.90
C ILE A 13 -2.22 8.31 11.02
N GLY A 14 -3.11 9.29 10.87
CA GLY A 14 -3.38 10.28 11.90
C GLY A 14 -4.81 10.79 11.88
N LEU A 15 -5.12 11.72 12.78
CA LEU A 15 -6.45 12.32 12.94
C LEU A 15 -7.06 12.91 11.67
N VAL A 16 -6.23 13.31 10.69
CA VAL A 16 -6.65 13.95 9.44
C VAL A 16 -6.82 12.96 8.29
N GLY A 17 -6.40 11.70 8.48
CA GLY A 17 -6.49 10.64 7.49
C GLY A 17 -5.14 9.94 7.27
N ILE A 18 -5.02 9.30 6.10
CA ILE A 18 -3.87 8.48 5.72
C ILE A 18 -2.99 9.24 4.72
N CYS A 19 -1.69 9.28 4.99
CA CYS A 19 -0.69 9.89 4.12
C CYS A 19 0.36 8.86 3.72
N VAL A 20 0.64 8.77 2.41
CA VAL A 20 1.71 7.90 1.90
C VAL A 20 3.03 8.66 1.93
N LEU A 21 3.98 8.15 2.71
CA LEU A 21 5.29 8.76 2.88
C LEU A 21 6.29 8.27 1.83
N SER A 22 6.21 7.00 1.43
CA SER A 22 7.12 6.41 0.44
C SER A 22 6.53 5.14 -0.17
N ILE A 23 6.84 4.91 -1.46
CA ILE A 23 6.57 3.66 -2.18
C ILE A 23 7.90 3.26 -2.85
N VAL A 24 8.43 2.09 -2.52
CA VAL A 24 9.71 1.58 -3.03
C VAL A 24 9.45 0.27 -3.77
N GLY A 25 10.02 0.11 -4.97
CA GLY A 25 9.81 -1.07 -5.81
C GLY A 25 8.63 -0.94 -6.80
N ASP A 26 7.91 0.18 -6.77
CA ASP A 26 6.84 0.50 -7.73
C ASP A 26 7.39 1.18 -9.00
N GLU A 27 8.19 0.44 -9.77
CA GLU A 27 8.92 0.99 -10.94
C GLU A 27 8.02 1.50 -12.07
N CYS A 28 6.74 1.13 -12.06
CA CYS A 28 5.76 1.49 -13.09
C CYS A 28 4.66 2.42 -12.56
N ASP A 29 4.82 2.97 -11.35
CA ASP A 29 3.83 3.81 -10.66
C ASP A 29 2.43 3.16 -10.55
N GLY A 30 2.36 1.83 -10.52
CA GLY A 30 1.10 1.11 -10.51
C GLY A 30 0.35 1.29 -9.19
N VAL A 31 1.05 1.12 -8.06
CA VAL A 31 0.49 1.38 -6.73
C VAL A 31 0.17 2.86 -6.57
N HIS A 32 1.07 3.73 -7.03
CA HIS A 32 0.84 5.19 -6.97
C HIS A 32 -0.44 5.60 -7.73
N ASN A 33 -0.64 5.09 -8.94
CA ASN A 33 -1.80 5.40 -9.76
C ASN A 33 -3.11 4.87 -9.16
N ASP A 34 -3.12 3.65 -8.64
CA ASP A 34 -4.29 3.06 -7.97
C ASP A 34 -4.72 3.90 -6.77
N LEU A 35 -3.74 4.27 -5.92
CA LEU A 35 -3.96 5.13 -4.78
C LEU A 35 -4.53 6.51 -5.16
N LEU A 36 -4.07 7.11 -6.27
CA LEU A 36 -4.62 8.37 -6.77
C LEU A 36 -6.05 8.22 -7.31
N GLN A 37 -6.39 7.06 -7.88
CA GLN A 37 -7.71 6.81 -8.45
C GLN A 37 -8.78 6.61 -7.39
N ILE A 38 -8.51 5.76 -6.39
CA ILE A 38 -9.52 5.41 -5.37
C ILE A 38 -9.38 6.22 -4.07
N GLY A 39 -8.24 6.89 -3.88
CA GLY A 39 -7.90 7.69 -2.69
C GLY A 39 -7.25 6.85 -1.58
N ALA A 40 -6.32 7.46 -0.83
CA ALA A 40 -5.49 6.76 0.16
C ALA A 40 -6.29 6.02 1.26
N GLU A 41 -7.40 6.58 1.71
CA GLU A 41 -8.26 5.95 2.73
C GLU A 41 -8.95 4.70 2.19
N ASN A 42 -9.67 4.81 1.07
CA ASN A 42 -10.33 3.68 0.44
C ASN A 42 -9.32 2.61 0.02
N TRP A 43 -8.17 3.04 -0.51
CA TRP A 43 -7.08 2.14 -0.87
C TRP A 43 -6.58 1.35 0.34
N HIS A 44 -6.32 2.02 1.46
CA HIS A 44 -5.87 1.38 2.69
C HIS A 44 -6.92 0.43 3.29
N ASP A 45 -8.20 0.79 3.22
CA ASP A 45 -9.30 -0.04 3.70
C ASP A 45 -9.51 -1.30 2.85
N ASN A 46 -9.20 -1.22 1.55
CA ASN A 46 -9.26 -2.36 0.62
C ASN A 46 -8.03 -3.27 0.70
N LEU A 47 -6.95 -2.88 1.39
CA LEU A 47 -5.79 -3.75 1.59
C LEU A 47 -6.20 -5.02 2.36
N PRO A 48 -5.64 -6.19 1.99
CA PRO A 48 -5.86 -7.44 2.71
C PRO A 48 -5.64 -7.30 4.23
N GLU A 49 -6.24 -8.20 5.00
CA GLU A 49 -6.05 -8.24 6.45
C GLU A 49 -4.56 -8.39 6.80
N HIS A 50 -4.06 -7.47 7.62
CA HIS A 50 -2.71 -7.46 8.17
C HIS A 50 -2.68 -6.61 9.44
N ASP A 51 -1.57 -6.63 10.19
CA ASP A 51 -1.38 -5.78 11.36
C ASP A 51 -1.28 -4.30 10.93
N LYS A 52 -2.40 -3.57 11.08
CA LYS A 52 -2.53 -2.13 10.81
C LYS A 52 -2.60 -1.38 12.14
N PRO A 53 -1.72 -0.41 12.42
CA PRO A 53 -1.86 0.43 13.61
C PRO A 53 -3.04 1.39 13.48
N ILE A 54 -3.59 1.81 14.62
CA ILE A 54 -4.70 2.78 14.66
C ILE A 54 -4.21 4.20 14.35
N GLU A 55 -2.99 4.55 14.76
CA GLU A 55 -2.33 5.83 14.53
C GLU A 55 -0.81 5.61 14.49
N GLY A 56 -0.10 6.48 13.78
CA GLY A 56 1.37 6.51 13.74
C GLY A 56 1.93 6.21 12.35
N ILE A 57 3.24 5.99 12.30
CA ILE A 57 3.94 5.64 11.07
C ILE A 57 4.15 4.13 11.03
N TYR A 58 3.84 3.52 9.90
CA TYR A 58 4.16 2.11 9.69
C TYR A 58 4.55 1.84 8.26
N SER A 59 5.28 0.74 8.09
CA SER A 59 5.69 0.26 6.77
C SER A 59 5.28 -1.19 6.60
N PHE A 60 4.98 -1.59 5.39
CA PHE A 60 4.74 -2.99 5.05
C PHE A 60 5.33 -3.33 3.70
N SER A 61 5.70 -4.60 3.53
CA SER A 61 6.14 -5.15 2.25
C SER A 61 5.02 -6.01 1.68
N CYS A 62 4.79 -5.90 0.37
CA CYS A 62 3.76 -6.66 -0.31
C CYS A 62 4.22 -7.12 -1.70
N ASN A 63 3.66 -8.22 -2.18
CA ASN A 63 3.67 -8.54 -3.60
C ASN A 63 2.46 -7.87 -4.24
N VAL A 64 2.70 -7.09 -5.29
CA VAL A 64 1.67 -6.42 -6.07
C VAL A 64 1.55 -7.15 -7.39
N HIS A 65 0.35 -7.64 -7.68
CA HIS A 65 0.02 -8.28 -8.94
C HIS A 65 -0.78 -7.30 -9.80
N TYR A 66 -0.17 -6.90 -10.92
CA TYR A 66 -0.80 -6.03 -11.90
C TYR A 66 -1.46 -6.89 -12.98
N SER A 67 -2.78 -6.79 -13.11
CA SER A 67 -3.55 -7.33 -14.23
C SER A 67 -4.05 -6.19 -15.12
N ASP A 68 -4.64 -6.53 -16.27
CA ASP A 68 -5.12 -5.51 -17.22
C ASP A 68 -6.33 -4.70 -16.69
N ASP A 69 -7.07 -5.24 -15.70
CA ASP A 69 -8.28 -4.62 -15.13
C ASP A 69 -8.19 -4.33 -13.62
N ASP A 70 -7.32 -5.02 -12.88
CA ASP A 70 -7.24 -4.95 -11.41
C ASP A 70 -5.79 -4.99 -10.89
N ILE A 71 -5.60 -4.40 -9.70
CA ILE A 71 -4.38 -4.55 -8.89
C ILE A 71 -4.74 -5.30 -7.62
N THR A 72 -3.97 -6.34 -7.30
CA THR A 72 -4.12 -7.08 -6.04
C THR A 72 -2.84 -7.03 -5.23
N TYR A 73 -3.02 -7.03 -3.91
CA TYR A 73 -1.95 -6.94 -2.94
C TYR A 73 -1.89 -8.23 -2.13
N GLU A 74 -0.70 -8.75 -1.91
CA GLU A 74 -0.42 -9.82 -0.94
C GLU A 74 0.57 -9.25 0.09
N ILE A 75 0.12 -9.06 1.33
CA ILE A 75 0.96 -8.49 2.38
C ILE A 75 1.88 -9.58 2.94
N ILE A 76 3.19 -9.34 2.89
CA ILE A 76 4.21 -10.30 3.35
C ILE A 76 4.57 -10.04 4.80
N GLU A 77 4.80 -8.77 5.14
CA GLU A 77 5.25 -8.35 6.46
C GLU A 77 4.78 -6.91 6.74
N SER A 78 4.54 -6.61 8.01
CA SER A 78 4.17 -5.28 8.47
C SER A 78 5.03 -4.92 9.70
N MET A 79 5.52 -3.69 9.73
CA MET A 79 6.36 -3.16 10.81
C MET A 79 5.83 -1.79 11.22
N GLY A 80 5.31 -1.71 12.45
CA GLY A 80 4.98 -0.43 13.09
C GLY A 80 6.23 0.25 13.63
N GLU A 81 6.40 1.55 13.38
CA GLU A 81 7.37 2.37 14.10
C GLU A 81 6.62 3.01 15.28
N SER A 82 6.87 2.48 16.49
CA SER A 82 6.34 3.03 17.76
C SER A 82 7.15 4.22 18.24
#